data_AF-A0A949HXL6-F1
#
_entry.id   AF-A0A949HXL6-F1
#
_cell.length_a   1.000
_cell.length_b   1.000
_cell.length_c   1.000
_cell.angle_alpha   90.00
_cell.angle_beta   90.00
_cell.angle_gamma   90.00
#
_symmetry.space_group_name_H-M   'P 1'
#
loop_
_entity.id
_entity.type
_entity.pdbx_description
1 polymer ?
#
loop_
_entity_poly.entity_id
_entity_poly.type
_entity_poly.pdbx_seq_one_letter_code
_entity_poly.pdbx_strand_id
1 'polypeptide(L)'
;MSKKREIVAGDIGGTNARFCLAELEGEKILSLSEAVKIKTKDHDSFAGAWAAFGAALGRNLPKEAAIAIAGPVQGEVLKLTNNPWVLRPAALKQEMGLEALTFVNDFGAVGHALSQLQPHDYRHLAGP
;
A
#
# COMPACT_ATOMS: atom_id res chain seq x y z
N MET A 1 1.02 -23.50 -12.40
CA MET A 1 0.03 -22.83 -11.55
C MET A 1 0.79 -21.92 -10.62
N SER A 2 0.45 -20.64 -10.56
CA SER A 2 1.14 -19.69 -9.67
C SER A 2 0.69 -19.92 -8.22
N LYS A 3 1.59 -19.78 -7.25
CA LYS A 3 1.28 -20.01 -5.83
C LYS A 3 0.54 -18.80 -5.27
N LYS A 4 -0.47 -19.03 -4.44
CA LYS A 4 -1.13 -17.96 -3.67
C LYS A 4 -0.16 -17.30 -2.70
N ARG A 5 -0.22 -15.98 -2.57
CA ARG A 5 0.54 -15.20 -1.59
C ARG A 5 -0.29 -14.06 -1.03
N GLU A 6 0.09 -13.60 0.16
CA GLU A 6 -0.50 -12.45 0.83
C GLU A 6 0.55 -11.34 0.88
N ILE A 7 0.17 -10.10 0.59
CA ILE A 7 1.02 -8.92 0.71
C ILE A 7 0.30 -7.83 1.49
N VAL A 8 1.04 -6.84 2.01
CA VAL A 8 0.42 -5.60 2.49
C VAL A 8 0.25 -4.64 1.32
N ALA A 9 -0.97 -4.16 1.10
CA ALA A 9 -1.24 -3.03 0.23
C ALA A 9 -1.46 -1.77 1.09
N GLY A 10 -0.90 -0.64 0.67
CA GLY A 10 -1.01 0.62 1.41
C GLY A 10 -1.30 1.82 0.52
N ASP A 11 -2.02 2.80 1.06
CA ASP A 11 -2.28 4.11 0.45
C ASP A 11 -1.90 5.20 1.47
N ILE A 12 -0.83 5.93 1.16
CA ILE A 12 -0.24 6.93 2.05
C ILE A 12 -0.52 8.33 1.49
N GLY A 13 -1.43 9.02 2.17
CA GLY A 13 -1.69 10.43 1.94
C GLY A 13 -0.99 11.33 2.96
N GLY A 14 -1.36 12.61 2.95
CA GLY A 14 -0.87 13.61 3.90
C GLY A 14 -1.25 13.30 5.35
N THR A 15 -2.55 13.15 5.59
CA THR A 15 -3.12 13.05 6.95
C THR A 15 -3.39 11.61 7.39
N ASN A 16 -3.59 10.70 6.44
CA ASN A 16 -3.95 9.33 6.73
C ASN A 16 -3.12 8.37 5.88
N ALA A 17 -2.73 7.28 6.51
CA ALA A 17 -2.26 6.06 5.87
C ALA A 17 -3.39 5.02 5.97
N ARG A 18 -3.61 4.26 4.91
CA ARG A 18 -4.51 3.11 4.91
C ARG A 18 -3.71 1.88 4.55
N PHE A 19 -3.94 0.79 5.27
CA PHE A 19 -3.30 -0.50 4.99
C PHE A 19 -4.35 -1.60 4.94
N CYS A 20 -4.16 -2.58 4.07
CA CYS A 20 -4.92 -3.81 4.05
C CYS A 20 -4.02 -4.99 3.65
N LEU A 21 -4.52 -6.20 3.87
CA LEU A 21 -3.93 -7.41 3.33
C LEU A 21 -4.57 -7.71 1.96
N ALA A 22 -3.74 -8.02 0.98
CA ALA A 22 -4.18 -8.44 -0.34
C ALA A 22 -3.74 -9.89 -0.59
N GLU A 23 -4.68 -10.75 -0.96
CA GLU A 23 -4.41 -12.11 -1.43
C GLU A 23 -4.28 -12.11 -2.95
N LEU A 24 -3.22 -12.72 -3.48
CA LEU A 24 -2.92 -12.76 -4.91
C LEU A 24 -2.65 -14.18 -5.38
N GLU A 25 -2.99 -14.45 -6.64
CA GLU A 25 -2.55 -15.62 -7.39
C GLU A 25 -1.92 -15.15 -8.71
N GLY A 26 -0.58 -15.20 -8.78
CA GLY A 26 0.15 -14.53 -9.85
C GLY A 26 -0.02 -13.00 -9.78
N GLU A 27 -0.53 -12.41 -10.86
CA GLU A 27 -0.82 -10.97 -10.96
C GLU A 27 -2.29 -10.62 -10.62
N LYS A 28 -3.12 -11.64 -10.38
CA LYS A 28 -4.54 -11.45 -10.08
C LYS A 28 -4.74 -11.21 -8.59
N ILE A 29 -5.47 -10.16 -8.25
CA ILE A 29 -5.96 -9.92 -6.89
C ILE A 29 -7.18 -10.81 -6.65
N LEU A 30 -7.14 -11.64 -5.60
CA LEU A 30 -8.24 -12.52 -5.23
C LEU A 30 -9.16 -11.89 -4.19
N SER A 31 -8.59 -11.21 -3.20
CA SER A 31 -9.33 -10.57 -2.11
C SER A 31 -8.52 -9.45 -1.46
N LEU A 32 -9.23 -8.51 -0.83
CA LEU A 32 -8.66 -7.47 0.04
C LEU A 32 -9.34 -7.55 1.41
N SER A 33 -8.55 -7.41 2.47
CA SER A 33 -9.10 -7.24 3.82
C SER A 33 -9.75 -5.86 3.98
N GLU A 34 -10.48 -5.67 5.08
CA GLU A 34 -10.88 -4.33 5.50
C GLU A 34 -9.64 -3.44 5.69
N ALA A 35 -9.76 -2.18 5.25
CA ALA A 35 -8.68 -1.22 5.34
C ALA A 35 -8.59 -0.65 6.75
N VAL A 36 -7.43 -0.79 7.38
CA VAL A 36 -7.10 -0.14 8.64
C VAL A 36 -6.57 1.26 8.36
N LYS A 37 -7.26 2.25 8.90
CA LYS A 37 -6.89 3.67 8.76
C LYS A 37 -6.05 4.11 9.95
N ILE A 38 -4.88 4.67 9.65
CA ILE A 38 -3.93 5.22 10.62
C ILE A 38 -3.73 6.70 10.35
N LYS A 39 -3.75 7.53 11.40
CA LYS A 39 -3.46 8.96 11.29
C LYS A 39 -1.95 9.16 11.26
N THR A 40 -1.46 9.81 10.21
CA THR A 40 -0.02 9.99 10.00
C THR A 40 0.62 10.81 11.12
N LYS A 41 -0.09 11.80 11.65
CA LYS A 41 0.36 12.66 12.76
C LYS A 41 0.53 11.94 14.11
N ASP A 42 -0.06 10.75 14.28
CA ASP A 42 0.03 9.98 15.52
C ASP A 42 1.28 9.08 15.53
N HIS A 43 2.09 9.09 14.46
CA HIS A 43 3.30 8.30 14.32
C HIS A 43 4.45 9.12 13.73
N ASP A 44 5.63 9.03 14.35
CA ASP A 44 6.82 9.77 13.92
C ASP A 44 7.40 9.28 12.59
N SER A 45 7.09 8.04 12.19
CA SER A 45 7.63 7.42 10.99
C SER A 45 6.64 6.47 10.32
N PHE A 46 6.92 6.16 9.04
CA PHE A 46 6.20 5.12 8.30
C PHE A 46 6.34 3.74 8.95
N ALA A 47 7.53 3.40 9.46
CA ALA A 47 7.75 2.14 10.19
C ALA A 47 6.92 2.07 11.48
N GLY A 48 6.73 3.19 12.18
CA GLY A 48 5.83 3.28 13.33
C GLY A 48 4.37 3.02 12.95
N ALA A 49 3.90 3.61 11.85
CA ALA A 49 2.56 3.33 11.33
C ALA A 49 2.39 1.87 10.86
N TRP A 50 3.42 1.27 10.25
CA TRP A 50 3.44 -0.14 9.87
C TRP A 50 3.32 -1.07 11.08
N ALA A 51 4.09 -0.80 12.15
CA ALA A 51 4.02 -1.57 13.39
C ALA A 51 2.63 -1.46 14.04
N ALA A 52 2.04 -0.26 14.03
CA ALA A 52 0.69 -0.03 14.54
C ALA A 52 -0.37 -0.81 13.73
N PHE A 53 -0.21 -0.94 12.41
CA PHE A 53 -1.07 -1.78 11.58
C PHE A 53 -0.97 -3.27 11.98
N GLY A 54 0.24 -3.80 12.15
CA GLY A 54 0.43 -5.18 12.61
C GLY A 54 -0.19 -5.42 14.00
N ALA A 55 -0.03 -4.46 14.91
CA ALA A 55 -0.64 -4.51 16.24
C ALA A 55 -2.19 -4.50 16.16
N ALA A 56 -2.77 -3.67 15.29
CA ALA A 56 -4.22 -3.63 15.08
C ALA A 56 -4.79 -4.95 14.55
N LEU A 57 -4.03 -5.67 13.71
CA LEU A 57 -4.41 -7.00 13.24
C LEU A 57 -4.11 -8.14 14.24
N GLY A 58 -3.32 -7.87 15.28
CA GLY A 58 -2.89 -8.88 16.25
C GLY A 58 -2.04 -10.00 15.65
N ARG A 59 -1.35 -9.74 14.52
CA ARG A 59 -0.51 -10.73 13.82
C ARG A 59 0.69 -10.09 13.14
N ASN A 60 1.69 -10.92 12.84
CA ASN A 60 2.79 -10.51 11.98
C ASN A 60 2.30 -10.22 10.56
N LEU A 61 2.85 -9.17 9.96
CA LEU A 61 2.53 -8.75 8.60
C LEU A 61 3.32 -9.58 7.57
N PRO A 62 2.77 -9.75 6.35
CA PRO A 62 3.51 -10.30 5.23
C PRO A 62 4.83 -9.56 4.97
N LYS A 63 5.82 -10.28 4.43
CA LYS A 63 7.14 -9.74 4.08
C LYS A 63 7.19 -9.02 2.73
N GLU A 64 6.06 -8.93 2.04
CA GLU A 64 5.93 -8.23 0.76
C GLU A 64 4.93 -7.09 0.92
N ALA A 65 5.26 -5.92 0.36
CA ALA A 65 4.39 -4.76 0.41
C ALA A 65 4.39 -3.93 -0.88
N ALA A 66 3.22 -3.42 -1.23
CA ALA A 66 3.02 -2.46 -2.32
C ALA A 66 2.31 -1.21 -1.77
N ILE A 67 2.96 -0.06 -1.87
CA ILE A 67 2.55 1.18 -1.20
C ILE A 67 2.35 2.29 -2.23
N ALA A 68 1.12 2.77 -2.35
CA ALA A 68 0.78 3.96 -3.10
C ALA A 68 1.12 5.21 -2.27
N ILE A 69 1.76 6.20 -2.90
CA ILE A 69 2.05 7.50 -2.28
C ILE A 69 1.52 8.65 -3.13
N ALA A 70 0.99 9.67 -2.45
CA ALA A 70 0.57 10.92 -3.08
C ALA A 70 1.80 11.78 -3.43
N GLY A 71 2.43 11.46 -4.56
CA GLY A 71 3.60 12.18 -5.06
C GLY A 71 4.44 11.38 -6.07
N PRO A 72 5.50 11.99 -6.61
CA PRO A 72 6.42 11.32 -7.53
C PRO A 72 7.21 10.22 -6.81
N VAL A 73 7.32 9.04 -7.45
CA VAL A 73 8.19 7.95 -7.00
C VAL A 73 9.47 7.95 -7.83
N GLN A 74 10.38 8.87 -7.51
CA GLN A 74 11.64 9.05 -8.23
C GLN A 74 12.81 9.23 -7.26
N GLY A 75 13.93 8.58 -7.56
CA GLY A 75 15.13 8.63 -6.73
C GLY A 75 15.07 7.74 -5.49
N GLU A 76 16.05 7.93 -4.61
CA GLU A 76 16.25 7.10 -3.41
C GLU A 76 15.42 7.54 -2.20
N VAL A 77 14.89 8.76 -2.25
CA VAL A 77 14.19 9.40 -1.15
C VAL A 77 12.86 9.93 -1.65
N LEU A 78 11.76 9.41 -1.09
CA LEU A 78 10.41 9.86 -1.42
C LEU A 78 9.92 10.77 -0.30
N LYS A 79 9.44 11.95 -0.67
CA LYS A 79 8.85 12.92 0.24
C LYS A 79 7.41 13.18 -0.16
N LEU A 80 6.52 13.12 0.82
CA LEU A 80 5.11 13.43 0.67
C LEU A 80 4.90 14.92 0.99
N THR A 81 4.14 15.64 0.17
CA THR A 81 3.97 17.09 0.31
C THR A 81 3.37 17.50 1.67
N ASN A 82 2.45 16.68 2.20
CA ASN A 82 1.68 16.96 3.42
C ASN A 82 1.90 15.93 4.53
N ASN A 83 3.02 15.22 4.52
CA ASN A 83 3.33 14.20 5.52
C ASN A 83 4.82 14.31 5.89
N PRO A 84 5.15 14.34 7.20
CA PRO A 84 6.53 14.56 7.67
C PRO A 84 7.46 13.38 7.40
N TRP A 85 6.94 12.21 7.02
CA TRP A 85 7.75 11.02 6.80
C TRP A 85 8.65 11.17 5.58
N VAL A 86 9.92 10.83 5.76
CA VAL A 86 10.90 10.68 4.70
C VAL A 86 11.05 9.20 4.41
N LEU A 87 10.62 8.77 3.22
CA LEU A 87 10.64 7.37 2.86
C LEU A 87 11.92 7.07 2.10
N ARG A 88 12.69 6.09 2.59
CA ARG A 88 13.88 5.56 1.92
C ARG A 88 13.66 4.08 1.68
N PRO A 89 13.25 3.66 0.48
CA PRO A 89 12.79 2.29 0.24
C PRO A 89 13.78 1.22 0.70
N ALA A 90 15.08 1.40 0.46
CA ALA A 90 16.12 0.46 0.89
C ALA A 90 16.21 0.33 2.43
N ALA A 91 16.16 1.45 3.15
CA ALA A 91 16.20 1.47 4.61
C ALA A 91 14.93 0.88 5.22
N LEU A 92 13.76 1.27 4.69
CA LEU A 92 12.46 0.76 5.13
C LEU A 92 12.35 -0.76 4.94
N LYS A 93 12.83 -1.27 3.80
CA LYS A 93 12.87 -2.70 3.54
C LYS A 93 13.63 -3.47 4.63
N GLN A 94 14.78 -2.95 5.05
CA GLN A 94 15.57 -3.55 6.14
C GLN A 94 14.90 -3.39 7.51
N GLU A 95 14.47 -2.17 7.85
CA GLU A 95 13.85 -1.84 9.14
C GLU A 95 12.58 -2.67 9.40
N MET A 96 11.78 -2.90 8.36
CA MET A 96 10.52 -3.64 8.44
C MET A 96 10.69 -5.15 8.17
N GLY A 97 11.90 -5.63 7.87
CA GLY A 97 12.17 -7.03 7.57
C GLY A 97 11.48 -7.55 6.30
N LEU A 98 11.30 -6.69 5.29
CA LEU A 98 10.60 -7.01 4.04
C LEU A 98 11.53 -7.69 3.03
N GLU A 99 11.00 -8.69 2.35
CA GLU A 99 11.63 -9.35 1.19
C GLU A 99 11.37 -8.55 -0.10
N ALA A 100 10.22 -7.86 -0.18
CA ALA A 100 9.90 -6.94 -1.27
C ALA A 100 9.13 -5.70 -0.76
N LEU A 101 9.52 -4.53 -1.23
CA LEU A 101 8.82 -3.27 -0.96
C LEU A 101 8.78 -2.46 -2.26
N THR A 102 7.57 -2.21 -2.75
CA THR A 102 7.34 -1.41 -3.95
C THR A 102 6.60 -0.14 -3.59
N PHE A 103 7.10 1.00 -4.06
CA PHE A 103 6.35 2.25 -4.05
C PHE A 103 5.81 2.54 -5.43
N VAL A 104 4.58 3.04 -5.50
CA VAL A 104 3.94 3.48 -6.73
C VAL A 104 3.27 4.83 -6.47
N ASN A 105 3.19 5.67 -7.50
CA ASN A 105 2.39 6.88 -7.40
C ASN A 105 0.90 6.50 -7.25
N ASP A 106 0.13 7.32 -6.53
CA ASP A 106 -1.31 7.12 -6.31
C ASP A 106 -2.13 6.95 -7.60
N PHE A 107 -1.93 7.79 -8.62
CA PHE A 107 -2.58 7.58 -9.92
C PHE A 107 -2.07 6.33 -10.66
N GLY A 108 -0.79 6.01 -10.50
CA GLY A 108 -0.24 4.74 -11.00
C GLY A 108 -0.93 3.53 -10.37
N ALA A 109 -1.17 3.56 -9.06
CA ALA A 109 -1.90 2.52 -8.34
C ALA A 109 -3.35 2.39 -8.83
N VAL A 110 -4.04 3.52 -9.08
CA VAL A 110 -5.38 3.52 -9.68
C VAL A 110 -5.36 2.83 -11.04
N GLY A 111 -4.36 3.11 -11.89
CA GLY A 111 -4.19 2.45 -13.18
C GLY A 111 -4.08 0.92 -13.06
N HIS A 112 -3.28 0.43 -12.11
CA HIS A 112 -3.18 -1.00 -11.80
C HIS A 112 -4.48 -1.58 -11.25
N ALA A 113 -5.20 -0.85 -10.40
CA ALA A 113 -6.48 -1.30 -9.87
C ALA A 113 -7.53 -1.47 -10.99
N LEU A 114 -7.58 -0.53 -11.93
CA LEU A 114 -8.50 -0.59 -13.07
C LEU A 114 -8.29 -1.86 -13.93
N SER A 115 -7.07 -2.39 -14.04
CA SER A 115 -6.84 -3.63 -14.80
C SER A 115 -7.32 -4.89 -14.08
N GLN A 116 -7.70 -4.80 -12.80
CA GLN A 116 -8.17 -5.92 -11.99
C GLN A 116 -9.70 -5.95 -11.88
N LEU A 117 -10.34 -4.79 -12.05
CA LEU A 117 -11.79 -4.66 -11.98
C LEU A 117 -12.49 -5.42 -13.11
N GLN A 118 -13.67 -5.92 -12.80
CA GLN A 118 -14.56 -6.59 -13.73
C GLN A 118 -15.67 -5.64 -14.19
N PRO A 119 -16.37 -5.93 -15.30
CA PRO A 119 -17.46 -5.09 -15.78
C PRO A 119 -18.53 -4.74 -14.72
N HIS A 120 -18.74 -5.61 -13.73
CA HIS A 120 -19.70 -5.39 -12.64
C HIS A 120 -19.22 -4.40 -11.56
N ASP A 121 -17.92 -4.08 -11.50
CA ASP A 121 -17.38 -3.09 -10.58
C ASP A 121 -17.59 -1.66 -11.10
N TYR A 122 -17.93 -1.52 -12.38
CA TYR A 122 -18.18 -0.24 -13.00
C TYR A 122 -19.66 0.11 -12.96
N ARG A 123 -19.94 1.37 -12.61
CA ARG A 123 -21.25 1.98 -12.81
C ARG A 123 -21.20 2.85 -14.05
N HIS A 124 -22.00 2.51 -15.05
CA HIS A 124 -22.20 3.37 -16.21
C HIS A 124 -22.87 4.68 -15.78
N LEU A 125 -22.26 5.82 -16.12
CA LEU A 125 -22.77 7.14 -15.76
C LEU A 125 -23.39 7.87 -16.96
N ALA A 126 -22.74 7.87 -18.13
CA ALA A 126 -23.24 8.43 -19.39
C ALA A 126 -22.30 8.04 -20.56
N GLY A 127 -22.73 8.27 -21.80
CA GLY A 127 -21.96 7.99 -23.03
C GLY A 127 -22.07 6.54 -23.51
N PRO A 128 -21.53 6.18 -24.70
CA PRO A 128 -21.28 4.78 -25.04
C PRO A 128 -20.24 4.16 -24.10
#